data_AF-A0A4R6RJ91-F1
#
_entry.id   AF-A0A4R6RJ91-F1
#
_cell.length_a   1.000
_cell.length_b   1.000
_cell.length_c   1.000
_cell.angle_alpha   90.00
_cell.angle_beta   90.00
_cell.angle_gamma   90.00
#
_symmetry.space_group_name_H-M   'P 1'
#
loop_
_entity.id
_entity.type
_entity.pdbx_description
1 polymer ?
#
loop_
_entity_poly.entity_id
_entity_poly.type
_entity_poly.pdbx_seq_one_letter_code
_entity_poly.pdbx_strand_id
1 'polypeptide(L)'
;MKRRQFAALALVAVALAAGTALWLHGRPGVSDAAAPDAAGGLSAAMQATPGLGTSRPAGANPWAMLPDGQPRSPLDHIAPPVFKANARGGLHIDAQAGVDIERLTGLYGRDEALQKITEATQTLPAQAQREARGLYEQYAQYNQALTTAIGATSDSPSLDEARQQLQTLKALRAQYFGERAEALFGQEEALQQRLLDDAAELMKTRKLSQDEAIGQAQARLGQEMASKP
;
A
#
# COMPACT_ATOMS: atom_id res chain seq x y z
N MET A 1 -10.36 -26.42 11.67
CA MET A 1 -10.63 -25.07 12.22
C MET A 1 -10.54 -24.08 11.06
N LYS A 2 -11.62 -23.34 10.82
CA LYS A 2 -11.94 -22.68 9.54
C LYS A 2 -11.06 -21.44 9.32
N ARG A 3 -10.42 -21.40 8.15
CA ARG A 3 -9.60 -20.29 7.65
C ARG A 3 -10.49 -19.15 7.14
N ARG A 4 -10.20 -17.94 7.65
CA ARG A 4 -10.13 -16.65 6.93
C ARG A 4 -11.38 -16.18 6.17
N GLN A 5 -12.13 -15.29 6.80
CA GLN A 5 -12.93 -14.26 6.13
C GLN A 5 -12.22 -12.92 6.35
N PHE A 6 -11.25 -12.60 5.48
CA PHE A 6 -10.71 -11.25 5.32
C PHE A 6 -11.38 -10.66 4.09
N ALA A 7 -12.56 -10.10 4.26
CA ALA A 7 -13.27 -9.38 3.20
C ALA A 7 -14.12 -8.30 3.86
N ALA A 8 -13.48 -7.18 4.20
CA ALA A 8 -14.14 -5.92 4.55
C ALA A 8 -13.06 -4.83 4.65
N LEU A 9 -12.59 -4.33 3.50
CA LEU A 9 -11.69 -3.17 3.40
C LEU A 9 -11.57 -2.78 1.91
N ALA A 10 -12.67 -2.35 1.30
CA ALA A 10 -12.66 -1.98 -0.13
C ALA A 10 -12.56 -0.48 -0.39
N LEU A 11 -12.81 0.41 0.58
CA LEU A 11 -12.77 1.86 0.34
C LEU A 11 -11.63 2.60 1.06
N VAL A 12 -11.20 2.16 2.25
CA VAL A 12 -9.98 2.70 2.89
C VAL A 12 -8.72 2.09 2.25
N ALA A 13 -8.77 0.83 1.80
CA ALA A 13 -7.63 0.16 1.18
C ALA A 13 -7.29 0.69 -0.22
N VAL A 14 -8.26 1.20 -1.00
CA VAL A 14 -7.98 1.77 -2.33
C VAL A 14 -7.28 3.13 -2.21
N ALA A 15 -7.60 3.93 -1.18
CA ALA A 15 -6.88 5.16 -0.89
C ALA A 15 -5.46 4.90 -0.34
N LEU A 16 -5.30 3.88 0.52
CA LEU A 16 -3.98 3.45 1.04
C LEU A 16 -3.08 2.83 -0.06
N ALA A 17 -3.65 2.04 -0.98
CA ALA A 17 -2.90 1.43 -2.08
C ALA A 17 -2.47 2.46 -3.14
N ALA A 18 -3.30 3.46 -3.44
CA ALA A 18 -2.95 4.51 -4.40
C ALA A 18 -1.89 5.48 -3.85
N GLY A 19 -1.95 5.82 -2.54
CA GLY A 19 -0.97 6.68 -1.89
C GLY A 19 0.41 6.03 -1.76
N THR A 20 0.46 4.73 -1.44
CA THR A 20 1.72 3.98 -1.31
C THR A 20 2.36 3.62 -2.65
N ALA A 21 1.57 3.28 -3.66
CA ALA A 21 2.11 2.90 -4.98
C ALA A 21 2.78 4.08 -5.70
N LEU A 22 2.26 5.30 -5.60
CA LEU A 22 2.85 6.44 -6.32
C LEU A 22 4.08 7.05 -5.63
N TRP A 23 4.16 7.00 -4.29
CA TRP A 23 5.30 7.56 -3.55
C TRP A 23 6.59 6.74 -3.70
N LEU A 24 6.48 5.45 -4.01
CA LEU A 24 7.63 4.56 -4.29
C LEU A 24 8.19 4.70 -5.71
N HIS A 25 7.47 5.31 -6.66
CA HIS A 25 7.87 5.40 -8.07
C HIS A 25 8.47 6.76 -8.49
N GLY A 26 8.65 7.70 -7.55
CA GLY A 26 9.20 9.04 -7.80
C GLY A 26 10.72 9.13 -7.98
N ARG A 27 11.37 8.16 -8.63
CA ARG A 27 12.78 8.27 -9.05
C ARG A 27 12.91 8.00 -10.55
N PRO A 28 13.29 9.00 -11.38
CA PRO A 28 13.52 8.79 -12.80
C PRO A 28 14.82 8.00 -12.99
N GLY A 29 14.70 6.69 -13.19
CA GLY A 29 15.72 5.87 -13.82
C GLY A 29 15.56 6.01 -15.34
N VAL A 30 16.60 6.48 -15.99
CA VAL A 30 16.68 6.71 -17.44
C VAL A 30 16.50 5.37 -18.16
N SER A 31 15.34 5.16 -18.79
CA SER A 31 15.13 4.03 -19.72
C SER A 31 15.52 4.49 -21.11
N ASP A 32 16.69 4.07 -21.58
CA ASP A 32 17.06 4.18 -22.98
C ASP A 32 16.12 3.32 -23.83
N ALA A 33 15.60 3.96 -24.88
CA ALA A 33 14.64 3.40 -25.81
C ALA A 33 15.31 2.40 -26.76
N ALA A 34 14.67 1.24 -26.95
CA ALA A 34 14.91 0.39 -28.11
C ALA A 34 13.66 0.41 -29.00
N ALA A 35 13.83 0.95 -30.20
CA ALA A 35 12.81 1.05 -31.25
C ALA A 35 12.43 -0.33 -31.83
N PRO A 36 11.19 -0.52 -32.34
CA PRO A 36 10.85 -1.68 -33.13
C PRO A 36 11.17 -1.46 -34.62
N ASP A 37 12.01 -2.34 -35.16
CA ASP A 37 12.30 -2.43 -36.59
C ASP A 37 11.22 -3.24 -37.32
N ALA A 38 10.94 -2.84 -38.55
CA ALA A 38 9.88 -3.37 -39.40
C ALA A 38 10.44 -4.28 -40.51
N ALA A 39 9.80 -5.43 -40.76
CA ALA A 39 9.72 -6.17 -42.04
C ALA A 39 8.94 -7.47 -41.75
N GLY A 40 7.95 -7.95 -42.49
CA GLY A 40 7.67 -7.87 -43.92
C GLY A 40 7.56 -9.31 -44.45
N GLY A 41 6.45 -9.67 -45.13
CA GLY A 41 6.42 -10.87 -45.99
C GLY A 41 5.17 -11.78 -45.89
N LEU A 42 4.28 -11.63 -46.88
CA LEU A 42 3.20 -12.56 -47.23
C LEU A 42 3.72 -13.68 -48.15
N SER A 43 3.24 -14.91 -48.01
CA SER A 43 2.88 -15.80 -49.15
C SER A 43 2.14 -17.06 -48.71
N ALA A 44 1.26 -17.50 -49.62
CA ALA A 44 0.22 -18.51 -49.46
C ALA A 44 0.63 -19.91 -49.93
N ALA A 45 -0.29 -20.85 -49.67
CA ALA A 45 -0.65 -22.05 -50.46
C ALA A 45 -0.25 -23.45 -49.92
N MET A 46 -1.28 -24.14 -49.41
CA MET A 46 -1.87 -25.39 -49.94
C MET A 46 -1.04 -26.71 -49.85
N GLN A 47 -1.53 -27.69 -49.07
CA GLN A 47 -2.01 -29.03 -49.50
C GLN A 47 -1.95 -30.13 -48.40
N ALA A 48 -3.09 -30.83 -48.28
CA ALA A 48 -3.31 -32.27 -48.05
C ALA A 48 -2.62 -33.05 -46.89
N THR A 49 -3.46 -33.54 -45.96
CA THR A 49 -3.37 -34.83 -45.23
C THR A 49 -3.44 -36.04 -46.19
N PRO A 50 -2.99 -37.28 -45.85
CA PRO A 50 -3.03 -37.90 -44.51
C PRO A 50 -1.82 -38.79 -44.12
N GLY A 51 -1.68 -39.12 -42.83
CA GLY A 51 -0.73 -40.16 -42.39
C GLY A 51 -0.61 -40.26 -40.88
N LEU A 52 -0.90 -41.46 -40.36
CA LEU A 52 -0.95 -41.84 -38.95
C LEU A 52 0.41 -41.75 -38.24
N GLY A 53 0.37 -41.28 -36.99
CA GLY A 53 1.23 -41.78 -35.92
C GLY A 53 2.59 -41.11 -35.76
N THR A 54 2.68 -40.10 -34.90
CA THR A 54 3.75 -40.05 -33.89
C THR A 54 3.37 -39.07 -32.78
N SER A 55 3.53 -39.54 -31.54
CA SER A 55 3.26 -38.84 -30.30
C SER A 55 3.92 -37.45 -30.28
N ARG A 56 3.12 -36.42 -30.09
CA ARG A 56 3.56 -35.06 -29.75
C ARG A 56 4.16 -35.12 -28.34
N PRO A 57 5.48 -34.92 -28.13
CA PRO A 57 5.93 -34.55 -26.81
C PRO A 57 5.26 -33.23 -26.46
N ALA A 58 4.61 -33.22 -25.30
CA ALA A 58 4.07 -32.03 -24.67
C ALA A 58 5.13 -30.93 -24.70
N GLY A 59 4.69 -29.71 -25.00
CA GLY A 59 5.54 -28.55 -25.17
C GLY A 59 6.58 -28.48 -24.07
N ALA A 60 7.84 -28.40 -24.49
CA ALA A 60 8.91 -27.90 -23.67
C ALA A 60 8.45 -26.54 -23.11
N ASN A 61 8.16 -26.49 -21.81
CA ASN A 61 8.03 -25.23 -21.11
C ASN A 61 9.38 -24.52 -21.26
N PRO A 62 9.45 -23.30 -21.81
CA PRO A 62 10.70 -22.52 -21.89
C PRO A 62 11.21 -22.04 -20.52
N TRP A 63 10.65 -22.60 -19.42
CA TRP A 63 11.04 -22.33 -18.04
C TRP A 63 11.87 -23.45 -17.42
N ALA A 64 12.25 -24.46 -18.19
CA ALA A 64 13.25 -25.43 -17.74
C ALA A 64 14.65 -24.82 -17.88
N MET A 65 15.24 -24.51 -16.73
CA MET A 65 16.65 -24.24 -16.43
C MET A 65 17.07 -22.77 -16.25
N LEU A 66 17.03 -22.33 -14.98
CA LEU A 66 18.16 -21.66 -14.33
C LEU A 66 18.46 -22.41 -13.01
N PRO A 67 19.74 -22.54 -12.61
CA PRO A 67 20.11 -23.14 -11.32
C PRO A 67 19.73 -22.20 -10.17
N ASP A 68 19.44 -22.77 -9.00
CA ASP A 68 19.05 -22.12 -7.74
C ASP A 68 17.62 -21.55 -7.66
N GLY A 69 16.65 -22.47 -7.81
CA GLY A 69 15.23 -22.23 -7.56
C GLY A 69 14.85 -22.26 -6.08
N GLN A 70 15.30 -21.28 -5.28
CA GLN A 70 14.46 -20.86 -4.16
C GLN A 70 13.35 -19.95 -4.69
N PRO A 71 12.07 -20.19 -4.34
CA PRO A 71 11.01 -19.25 -4.67
C PRO A 71 11.31 -17.93 -3.97
N ARG A 72 11.68 -16.90 -4.74
CA ARG A 72 11.84 -15.54 -4.21
C ARG A 72 10.51 -15.12 -3.58
N SER A 73 10.56 -14.66 -2.35
CA SER A 73 9.37 -14.18 -1.66
C SER A 73 8.93 -12.89 -2.36
N PRO A 74 7.62 -12.67 -2.58
CA PRO A 74 7.13 -11.39 -3.09
C PRO A 74 7.49 -10.20 -2.16
N LEU A 75 7.93 -10.49 -0.93
CA LEU A 75 8.40 -9.49 0.02
C LEU A 75 9.87 -9.07 -0.20
N ASP A 76 10.64 -9.77 -1.04
CA ASP A 76 12.08 -9.52 -1.25
C ASP A 76 12.37 -8.17 -1.93
N HIS A 77 11.36 -7.56 -2.57
CA HIS A 77 11.47 -6.29 -3.28
C HIS A 77 10.94 -5.09 -2.47
N ILE A 78 10.52 -5.30 -1.22
CA ILE A 78 9.92 -4.24 -0.41
C ILE A 78 11.03 -3.42 0.25
N ALA A 79 10.91 -2.10 0.13
CA ALA A 79 11.85 -1.17 0.75
C ALA A 79 11.89 -1.39 2.28
N PRO A 80 13.09 -1.50 2.89
CA PRO A 80 13.22 -1.65 4.33
C PRO A 80 12.68 -0.42 5.06
N PRO A 81 12.21 -0.56 6.31
CA PRO A 81 11.77 0.57 7.12
C PRO A 81 12.94 1.52 7.41
N VAL A 82 12.68 2.82 7.47
CA VAL A 82 13.69 3.85 7.67
C VAL A 82 13.35 4.68 8.91
N PHE A 83 14.07 4.43 9.99
CA PHE A 83 13.94 5.19 11.23
C PHE A 83 15.08 6.19 11.40
N LYS A 84 14.79 7.33 12.01
CA LYS A 84 15.76 8.42 12.25
C LYS A 84 15.78 8.77 13.73
N ALA A 85 16.92 9.22 14.22
CA ALA A 85 17.00 9.82 15.55
C ALA A 85 16.76 11.34 15.47
N ASN A 86 16.14 11.91 16.50
CA ASN A 86 16.03 13.35 16.67
C ASN A 86 17.26 13.93 17.37
N ALA A 87 17.33 15.27 17.49
CA ALA A 87 18.49 15.96 18.10
C ALA A 87 18.74 15.59 19.58
N ARG A 88 17.76 15.00 20.28
CA ARG A 88 17.88 14.53 21.67
C ARG A 88 18.26 13.05 21.77
N GLY A 89 18.49 12.37 20.64
CA GLY A 89 18.81 10.95 20.59
C GLY A 89 17.61 10.00 20.73
N GLY A 90 16.38 10.54 20.80
CA GLY A 90 15.15 9.76 20.72
C GLY A 90 14.76 9.46 19.28
N LEU A 91 13.71 8.67 19.07
CA LEU A 91 13.13 8.42 17.76
C LEU A 91 12.54 9.71 17.18
N HIS A 92 12.80 9.99 15.91
CA HIS A 92 12.09 11.02 15.17
C HIS A 92 10.73 10.47 14.78
N ILE A 93 9.66 11.09 15.31
CA ILE A 93 8.28 10.69 15.05
C ILE A 93 7.73 11.58 13.93
N ASP A 94 7.52 10.98 12.77
CA ASP A 94 6.95 11.61 11.58
C ASP A 94 6.02 10.62 10.84
N ALA A 95 5.42 11.07 9.75
CA ALA A 95 4.51 10.25 8.94
C ALA A 95 5.22 9.02 8.36
N GLN A 96 6.51 9.13 8.03
CA GLN A 96 7.29 7.99 7.51
C GLN A 96 7.45 6.91 8.58
N ALA A 97 7.75 7.27 9.82
CA ALA A 97 7.81 6.34 10.93
C ALA A 97 6.46 5.63 11.15
N GLY A 98 5.34 6.36 11.02
CA GLY A 98 3.99 5.77 11.06
C GLY A 98 3.77 4.74 9.97
N VAL A 99 4.04 5.10 8.72
CA VAL A 99 3.91 4.22 7.54
C VAL A 99 4.80 2.99 7.63
N ASP A 100 6.04 3.13 8.09
CA ASP A 100 6.95 2.00 8.20
C ASP A 100 6.51 1.02 9.30
N ILE A 101 5.97 1.51 10.42
CA ILE A 101 5.39 0.66 11.47
C ILE A 101 4.13 -0.04 10.97
N GLU A 102 3.23 0.68 10.30
CA GLU A 102 2.04 0.09 9.68
C GLU A 102 2.43 -1.04 8.72
N ARG A 103 3.37 -0.77 7.80
CA ARG A 103 3.89 -1.74 6.85
C ARG A 103 4.42 -2.99 7.57
N LEU A 104 5.21 -2.80 8.62
CA LEU A 104 5.76 -3.91 9.40
C LEU A 104 4.66 -4.78 10.02
N THR A 105 3.60 -4.16 10.56
CA THR A 105 2.46 -4.90 11.14
C THR A 105 1.62 -5.63 10.11
N GLY A 106 1.52 -5.10 8.88
CA GLY A 106 0.73 -5.69 7.81
C GLY A 106 1.43 -6.82 7.06
N LEU A 107 2.77 -6.77 6.96
CA LEU A 107 3.55 -7.71 6.15
C LEU A 107 4.16 -8.86 6.94
N TYR A 108 4.48 -8.67 8.22
CA TYR A 108 5.28 -9.60 8.98
C TYR A 108 4.58 -10.07 10.26
N GLY A 109 4.93 -11.29 10.69
CA GLY A 109 4.60 -11.75 12.04
C GLY A 109 5.35 -10.95 13.10
N ARG A 110 4.91 -11.01 14.36
CA ARG A 110 5.46 -10.21 15.46
C ARG A 110 6.99 -10.30 15.58
N ASP A 111 7.54 -11.51 15.63
CA ASP A 111 8.96 -11.71 15.90
C ASP A 111 9.83 -11.24 14.71
N GLU A 112 9.36 -11.48 13.48
CA GLU A 112 10.02 -11.01 12.27
C GLU A 112 9.97 -9.48 12.16
N ALA A 113 8.83 -8.85 12.48
CA ALA A 113 8.71 -7.40 12.51
C ALA A 113 9.68 -6.76 13.53
N LEU A 114 9.80 -7.35 14.73
CA LEU A 114 10.75 -6.88 15.75
C LEU A 114 12.21 -7.06 15.31
N GLN A 115 12.52 -8.13 14.58
CA GLN A 115 13.83 -8.30 13.96
C GLN A 115 14.10 -7.20 12.93
N LYS A 116 13.14 -6.90 12.04
CA LYS A 116 13.27 -5.82 11.05
C LYS A 116 13.46 -4.44 11.69
N ILE A 117 12.77 -4.16 12.79
CA ILE A 117 12.99 -2.93 13.58
C ILE A 117 14.41 -2.91 14.14
N THR A 118 14.90 -4.04 14.64
CA THR A 118 16.27 -4.13 15.18
C THR A 118 17.32 -3.87 14.11
N GLU A 119 17.18 -4.52 12.95
CA GLU A 119 18.05 -4.32 11.78
C GLU A 119 18.04 -2.84 11.34
N ALA A 120 16.86 -2.22 11.24
CA ALA A 120 16.71 -0.85 10.77
C ALA A 120 17.16 0.22 11.77
N THR A 121 17.26 -0.11 13.07
CA THR A 121 17.61 0.83 14.14
C THR A 121 18.99 0.59 14.74
N GLN A 122 19.74 -0.42 14.29
CA GLN A 122 21.01 -0.83 14.90
C GLN A 122 22.07 0.28 14.99
N THR A 123 22.05 1.25 14.07
CA THR A 123 22.97 2.40 14.05
C THR A 123 22.46 3.61 14.83
N LEU A 124 21.21 3.58 15.30
CA LEU A 124 20.60 4.65 16.08
C LEU A 124 20.98 4.55 17.56
N PRO A 125 20.86 5.64 18.34
CA PRO A 125 21.04 5.59 19.78
C PRO A 125 20.10 4.59 20.46
N ALA A 126 20.56 3.98 21.56
CA ALA A 126 19.80 2.95 22.27
C ALA A 126 18.39 3.41 22.72
N GLN A 127 18.21 4.71 22.97
CA GLN A 127 16.91 5.28 23.26
C GLN A 127 15.97 5.19 22.04
N ALA A 128 16.39 5.65 20.87
CA ALA A 128 15.62 5.55 19.64
C ALA A 128 15.27 4.09 19.28
N GLN A 129 16.19 3.14 19.50
CA GLN A 129 15.92 1.72 19.30
C GLN A 129 14.78 1.21 20.18
N ARG A 130 14.79 1.57 21.47
CA ARG A 130 13.71 1.20 22.42
C ARG A 130 12.39 1.87 22.04
N GLU A 131 12.43 3.15 21.67
CA GLU A 131 11.25 3.90 21.27
C GLU A 131 10.61 3.35 19.98
N ALA A 132 11.40 2.89 19.01
CA ALA A 132 10.89 2.25 17.78
C ALA A 132 10.16 0.93 18.08
N ARG A 133 10.73 0.09 18.95
CA ARG A 133 10.06 -1.13 19.42
C ARG A 133 8.77 -0.80 20.18
N GLY A 134 8.81 0.19 21.07
CA GLY A 134 7.62 0.65 21.80
C GLY A 134 6.53 1.19 20.89
N LEU A 135 6.90 1.94 19.84
CA LEU A 135 5.96 2.45 18.84
C LEU A 135 5.26 1.30 18.10
N TYR A 136 6.00 0.25 17.72
CA TYR A 136 5.42 -0.95 17.10
C TYR A 136 4.41 -1.64 18.01
N GLU A 137 4.78 -1.86 19.28
CA GLU A 137 3.89 -2.53 20.24
C GLU A 137 2.61 -1.72 20.51
N GLN A 138 2.75 -0.40 20.63
CA GLN A 138 1.62 0.52 20.77
C GLN A 138 0.72 0.50 19.53
N TYR A 139 1.30 0.46 18.34
CA TYR A 139 0.54 0.33 17.08
C TYR A 139 -0.19 -1.01 16.99
N ALA A 140 0.42 -2.11 17.42
CA ALA A 140 -0.24 -3.41 17.46
C ALA A 140 -1.48 -3.41 18.40
N GLN A 141 -1.38 -2.75 19.56
CA GLN A 141 -2.51 -2.58 20.48
C GLN A 141 -3.60 -1.68 19.87
N TYR A 142 -3.20 -0.59 19.22
CA TYR A 142 -4.10 0.29 18.49
C TYR A 142 -4.89 -0.47 17.41
N ASN A 143 -4.22 -1.32 16.61
CA ASN A 143 -4.89 -2.12 15.56
C ASN A 143 -5.94 -3.09 16.12
N GLN A 144 -5.71 -3.66 17.31
CA GLN A 144 -6.69 -4.51 17.99
C GLN A 144 -7.93 -3.70 18.39
N ALA A 145 -7.73 -2.51 18.95
CA ALA A 145 -8.82 -1.62 19.30
C ALA A 145 -9.56 -1.09 18.06
N LEU A 146 -8.84 -0.79 16.98
CA LEU A 146 -9.40 -0.31 15.72
C LEU A 146 -10.38 -1.33 15.13
N THR A 147 -9.98 -2.61 15.10
CA THR A 147 -10.82 -3.72 14.62
C THR A 147 -12.13 -3.81 15.42
N THR A 148 -12.07 -3.53 16.71
CA THR A 148 -13.24 -3.54 17.60
C THR A 148 -14.12 -2.30 17.40
N ALA A 149 -13.51 -1.13 17.18
CA ALA A 149 -14.21 0.15 17.09
C ALA A 149 -14.94 0.36 15.76
N ILE A 150 -14.35 -0.05 14.63
CA ILE A 150 -14.93 0.16 13.30
C ILE A 150 -15.82 -1.01 12.87
N GLY A 151 -15.61 -2.21 13.41
CA GLY A 151 -16.46 -3.38 13.17
C GLY A 151 -16.55 -3.80 11.69
N ALA A 152 -17.52 -4.65 11.36
CA ALA A 152 -17.82 -5.00 9.96
C ALA A 152 -18.48 -3.80 9.27
N THR A 153 -17.80 -3.26 8.26
CA THR A 153 -18.28 -2.11 7.48
C THR A 153 -19.13 -2.59 6.30
N SER A 154 -20.12 -1.78 5.91
CA SER A 154 -20.89 -1.94 4.67
C SER A 154 -19.98 -1.95 3.44
N ASP A 155 -20.35 -2.69 2.39
CA ASP A 155 -19.56 -2.77 1.14
C ASP A 155 -19.47 -1.42 0.41
N SER A 156 -20.43 -0.52 0.62
CA SER A 156 -20.41 0.87 0.12
C SER A 156 -20.97 1.83 1.17
N PRO A 157 -20.13 2.37 2.08
CA PRO A 157 -20.56 3.37 3.05
C PRO A 157 -20.92 4.68 2.35
N SER A 158 -21.93 5.36 2.88
CA SER A 158 -22.25 6.75 2.51
C SER A 158 -21.10 7.71 2.91
N LEU A 159 -21.05 8.89 2.31
CA LEU A 159 -20.06 9.92 2.70
C LEU A 159 -20.13 10.31 4.18
N ASP A 160 -21.32 10.31 4.77
CA ASP A 160 -21.48 10.64 6.20
C ASP A 160 -20.98 9.51 7.11
N GLU A 161 -21.22 8.24 6.74
CA GLU A 161 -20.62 7.11 7.44
C GLU A 161 -19.09 7.12 7.32
N ALA A 162 -18.55 7.45 6.14
CA ALA A 162 -17.10 7.58 5.94
C ALA A 162 -16.51 8.71 6.80
N ARG A 163 -17.19 9.86 6.93
CA ARG A 163 -16.80 10.93 7.86
C ARG A 163 -16.82 10.47 9.30
N GLN A 164 -17.86 9.75 9.71
CA GLN A 164 -17.96 9.22 11.08
C GLN A 164 -16.85 8.20 11.38
N GLN A 165 -16.50 7.36 10.41
CA GLN A 165 -15.35 6.44 10.51
C GLN A 165 -14.05 7.19 10.66
N LEU A 166 -13.82 8.25 9.86
CA LEU A 166 -12.64 9.09 9.99
C LEU A 166 -12.58 9.74 11.39
N GLN A 167 -13.68 10.27 11.92
CA GLN A 167 -13.69 10.84 13.28
C GLN A 167 -13.38 9.78 14.36
N THR A 168 -13.94 8.58 14.22
CA THR A 168 -13.62 7.46 15.13
C THR A 168 -12.14 7.10 15.08
N LEU A 169 -11.56 7.03 13.88
CA LEU A 169 -10.14 6.76 13.65
C LEU A 169 -9.26 7.81 14.34
N LYS A 170 -9.56 9.09 14.12
CA LYS A 170 -8.85 10.23 14.73
C LYS A 170 -8.91 10.19 16.25
N ALA A 171 -10.09 9.93 16.82
CA ALA A 171 -10.27 9.84 18.26
C ALA A 171 -9.45 8.69 18.85
N LEU A 172 -9.45 7.52 18.19
CA LEU A 172 -8.68 6.37 18.64
C LEU A 172 -7.17 6.62 18.54
N ARG A 173 -6.71 7.26 17.46
CA ARG A 173 -5.30 7.65 17.30
C ARG A 173 -4.86 8.65 18.38
N ALA A 174 -5.70 9.64 18.69
CA ALA A 174 -5.43 10.56 19.78
C ALA A 174 -5.36 9.85 21.14
N GLN A 175 -6.26 8.89 21.40
CA GLN A 175 -6.24 8.08 22.62
C GLN A 175 -4.97 7.25 22.77
N TYR A 176 -4.52 6.61 21.68
CA TYR A 176 -3.37 5.72 21.73
C TYR A 176 -2.04 6.47 21.66
N PHE A 177 -1.90 7.47 20.80
CA PHE A 177 -0.62 8.12 20.51
C PHE A 177 -0.46 9.50 21.15
N GLY A 178 -1.55 10.09 21.65
CA GLY A 178 -1.54 11.43 22.26
C GLY A 178 -1.08 12.49 21.25
N GLU A 179 -0.18 13.37 21.70
CA GLU A 179 0.40 14.44 20.87
C GLU A 179 1.14 13.92 19.62
N ARG A 180 1.58 12.66 19.62
CA ARG A 180 2.26 12.05 18.47
C ARG A 180 1.31 11.68 17.33
N ALA A 181 0.00 11.64 17.58
CA ALA A 181 -0.99 11.25 16.57
C ALA A 181 -0.93 12.15 15.33
N GLU A 182 -0.81 13.46 15.52
CA GLU A 182 -0.73 14.43 14.42
C GLU A 182 0.52 14.20 13.56
N ALA A 183 1.67 13.96 14.18
CA ALA A 183 2.92 13.72 13.46
C ALA A 183 2.88 12.40 12.66
N LEU A 184 2.23 11.37 13.20
CA LEU A 184 2.14 10.05 12.59
C LEU A 184 1.07 9.97 11.49
N PHE A 185 -0.08 10.63 11.69
CA PHE A 185 -1.29 10.40 10.88
C PHE A 185 -1.92 11.67 10.31
N GLY A 186 -1.56 12.86 10.79
CA GLY A 186 -2.25 14.11 10.44
C GLY A 186 -2.26 14.40 8.94
N GLN A 187 -1.18 14.06 8.23
CA GLN A 187 -1.13 14.18 6.77
C GLN A 187 -2.15 13.26 6.08
N GLU A 188 -2.23 12.00 6.48
CA GLU A 188 -3.19 11.03 5.92
C GLU A 188 -4.63 11.46 6.20
N GLU A 189 -4.90 11.88 7.43
CA GLU A 189 -6.22 12.33 7.86
C GLU A 189 -6.67 13.58 7.13
N ALA A 190 -5.76 14.53 6.90
CA ALA A 190 -6.05 15.73 6.11
C ALA A 190 -6.39 15.38 4.65
N LEU A 191 -5.67 14.41 4.05
CA LEU A 191 -5.97 13.94 2.70
C LEU A 191 -7.33 13.24 2.63
N GLN A 192 -7.64 12.38 3.60
CA GLN A 192 -8.94 11.69 3.69
C GLN A 192 -10.09 12.68 3.87
N GLN A 193 -9.94 13.63 4.79
CA GLN A 193 -10.95 14.68 5.02
C GLN A 193 -11.19 15.50 3.75
N ARG A 194 -10.11 15.93 3.08
CA ARG A 194 -10.20 16.69 1.84
C ARG A 194 -10.90 15.92 0.73
N LEU A 195 -10.61 14.62 0.58
CA LEU A 195 -11.27 13.78 -0.40
C LEU A 195 -12.79 13.72 -0.17
N LEU A 196 -13.22 13.55 1.09
CA LEU A 196 -14.63 13.50 1.45
C LEU A 196 -15.33 14.84 1.21
N ASP A 197 -14.66 15.95 1.47
CA ASP A 197 -15.19 17.30 1.28
C ASP A 197 -15.31 17.64 -0.22
N ASP A 198 -14.29 17.31 -1.02
CA ASP A 198 -14.33 17.49 -2.47
C ASP A 198 -15.44 16.65 -3.12
N ALA A 199 -15.62 15.39 -2.69
CA ALA A 199 -16.70 14.53 -3.17
C ALA A 199 -18.08 15.10 -2.82
N ALA A 200 -18.27 15.57 -1.58
CA ALA A 200 -19.54 16.17 -1.16
C ALA A 200 -19.87 17.44 -1.95
N GLU A 201 -18.88 18.28 -2.23
CA GLU A 201 -19.07 19.48 -3.04
C GLU A 201 -19.42 19.16 -4.49
N LEU A 202 -18.81 18.12 -5.07
CA LEU A 202 -19.15 17.64 -6.42
C LEU A 202 -20.58 17.09 -6.50
N MET A 203 -21.02 16.32 -5.50
CA MET A 203 -22.41 15.87 -5.41
C MET A 203 -23.38 17.06 -5.33
N LYS A 204 -23.06 18.08 -4.53
CA LYS A 204 -23.89 19.26 -4.35
C LYS A 204 -23.97 20.14 -5.59
N THR A 205 -22.83 20.43 -6.23
CA THR A 205 -22.73 21.40 -7.33
C THR A 205 -23.03 20.81 -8.69
N ARG A 206 -22.65 19.55 -8.93
CA ARG A 206 -22.77 18.89 -10.24
C ARG A 206 -23.81 17.78 -10.25
N LYS A 207 -24.46 17.50 -9.12
CA LYS A 207 -25.47 16.44 -8.96
C LYS A 207 -24.95 15.07 -9.39
N LEU A 208 -23.67 14.82 -9.19
CA LEU A 208 -23.06 13.52 -9.46
C LEU A 208 -23.55 12.48 -8.47
N SER A 209 -23.54 11.22 -8.88
CA SER A 209 -23.63 10.11 -7.93
C SER A 209 -22.42 10.09 -6.99
N GLN A 210 -22.53 9.40 -5.86
CA GLN A 210 -21.43 9.30 -4.89
C GLN A 210 -20.16 8.71 -5.53
N ASP A 211 -20.29 7.64 -6.31
CA ASP A 211 -19.13 6.97 -6.93
C ASP A 211 -18.43 7.87 -7.95
N GLU A 212 -19.19 8.59 -8.78
CA GLU A 212 -18.64 9.56 -9.73
C GLU A 212 -17.94 10.72 -9.02
N ALA A 213 -18.54 11.23 -7.94
CA ALA A 213 -17.96 12.30 -7.16
C ALA A 213 -16.65 11.88 -6.46
N ILE A 214 -16.62 10.69 -5.86
CA ILE A 214 -15.40 10.12 -5.25
C ILE A 214 -14.31 9.93 -6.32
N GLY A 215 -14.65 9.32 -7.46
CA GLY A 215 -13.69 9.08 -8.54
C GLY A 215 -13.09 10.37 -9.07
N GLN A 216 -13.91 11.42 -9.26
CA GLN A 216 -13.42 12.72 -9.69
C GLN A 216 -12.59 13.43 -8.62
N ALA A 217 -12.98 13.35 -7.34
CA ALA A 217 -12.20 13.91 -6.24
C ALA A 217 -10.82 13.23 -6.11
N GLN A 218 -10.76 11.90 -6.24
CA GLN A 218 -9.50 11.14 -6.26
C GLN A 218 -8.60 11.57 -7.43
N ALA A 219 -9.18 11.69 -8.65
CA ALA A 219 -8.42 12.11 -9.82
C ALA A 219 -7.82 13.51 -9.66
N ARG A 220 -8.57 14.45 -9.08
CA ARG A 220 -8.07 15.80 -8.78
C ARG A 220 -6.93 15.74 -7.76
N LEU A 221 -7.11 15.02 -6.65
CA LEU A 221 -6.09 14.91 -5.61
C LEU A 221 -4.79 14.30 -6.17
N GLY A 222 -4.90 13.28 -7.03
CA GLY A 222 -3.76 12.66 -7.70
C GLY A 222 -2.99 13.63 -8.61
N GLN A 223 -3.69 14.44 -9.40
CA GLN A 223 -3.07 15.46 -10.27
C GLN A 223 -2.32 16.52 -9.47
N GLU A 224 -2.90 16.98 -8.35
CA GLU A 224 -2.27 17.97 -7.49
C GLU A 224 -1.00 17.43 -6.82
N MET A 225 -1.04 16.18 -6.33
CA MET A 225 0.12 15.54 -5.74
C MET A 225 1.25 15.33 -6.77
N ALA A 226 0.92 15.02 -8.02
CA ALA A 226 1.90 14.89 -9.10
C ALA A 226 2.50 16.24 -9.55
N SER A 227 1.78 17.34 -9.33
CA SER A 227 2.19 18.69 -9.74
C SER A 227 2.99 19.44 -8.68
N LYS A 228 3.09 18.90 -7.45
CA LYS A 228 3.84 19.51 -6.35
C LYS A 228 5.30 19.04 -6.44
N PRO A 229 6.27 19.95 -6.66
CA PRO A 229 7.70 19.62 -6.78
C PRO A 229 8.31 19.17 -5.44
#